data_AF-A0A6V7M876-F1
#
_entry.id   AF-A0A6V7M876-F1
#
_cell.length_a   1.000
_cell.length_b   1.000
_cell.length_c   1.000
_cell.angle_alpha   90.00
_cell.angle_beta   90.00
_cell.angle_gamma   90.00
#
_symmetry.space_group_name_H-M   'P 1'
#
loop_
_entity.id
_entity.type
_entity.pdbx_description
1 polymer ?
#
loop_
_entity_poly.entity_id
_entity_poly.type
_entity_poly.pdbx_seq_one_letter_code
_entity_poly.pdbx_strand_id
1 'polypeptide(L)'
;TSNIDWDAVGVCGHFLTNWCYEPNVIKQISSHYKTKGPLSDEQIESIRNIRSHMAGFNLSRQIYWSRFDLELHESTEFWPKIQKKLWDGHFVIPHDSDDSQITAWSSVFCQNMGAAYYGDLWSKMMAADIYSAFQEIPQGDDQQIKETALRFKDTFLSLGGSVPAGEVFRRFRGRDPNSKALLKHLGLKPKEIKA
;
A
#
# COMPACT_ATOMS: atom_id res chain seq x y z
N THR A 1 -9.56 -7.85 19.45
CA THR A 1 -9.43 -7.23 18.11
C THR A 1 -9.46 -5.73 18.29
N SER A 2 -8.67 -4.96 17.54
CA SER A 2 -8.56 -3.49 17.68
C SER A 2 -9.82 -2.72 17.25
N ASN A 3 -10.83 -3.43 16.73
CA ASN A 3 -12.12 -2.91 16.24
C ASN A 3 -12.02 -1.81 15.17
N ILE A 4 -10.89 -1.78 14.46
CA ILE A 4 -10.64 -0.87 13.34
C ILE A 4 -11.31 -1.44 12.08
N ASP A 5 -11.82 -0.57 11.21
CA ASP A 5 -12.29 -0.94 9.87
C ASP A 5 -11.24 -1.82 9.14
N TRP A 6 -11.70 -2.90 8.53
CA TRP A 6 -10.80 -3.94 8.02
C TRP A 6 -9.87 -3.45 6.89
N ASP A 7 -10.34 -2.50 6.09
CA ASP A 7 -9.59 -1.82 5.04
C ASP A 7 -8.60 -0.75 5.57
N ALA A 8 -8.64 -0.44 6.87
CA ALA A 8 -7.73 0.48 7.55
C ALA A 8 -6.74 -0.19 8.50
N VAL A 9 -6.94 -1.47 8.86
CA VAL A 9 -6.08 -2.19 9.82
C VAL A 9 -4.60 -2.25 9.39
N GLY A 10 -4.35 -2.27 8.07
CA GLY A 10 -3.01 -2.32 7.49
C GLY A 10 -2.26 -0.99 7.45
N VAL A 11 -2.92 0.15 7.72
CA VAL A 11 -2.36 1.50 7.49
C VAL A 11 -1.06 1.71 8.26
N CYS A 12 -1.04 1.39 9.55
CA CYS A 12 0.15 1.59 10.38
C CYS A 12 1.33 0.75 9.91
N GLY A 13 1.09 -0.50 9.49
CA GLY A 13 2.13 -1.38 8.95
C GLY A 13 2.72 -0.81 7.67
N HIS A 14 1.88 -0.51 6.69
CA HIS A 14 2.30 0.08 5.42
C HIS A 14 2.98 1.44 5.60
N PHE A 15 2.51 2.25 6.55
CA PHE A 15 3.13 3.54 6.87
C PHE A 15 4.57 3.34 7.35
N LEU A 16 4.79 2.45 8.33
CA LEU A 16 6.12 2.16 8.86
C LEU A 16 7.05 1.52 7.82
N THR A 17 6.52 0.73 6.88
CA THR A 17 7.31 0.18 5.77
C THR A 17 7.94 1.27 4.88
N ASN A 18 7.36 2.47 4.80
CA ASN A 18 7.99 3.55 4.04
C ASN A 18 9.36 3.95 4.61
N TRP A 19 9.53 3.90 5.94
CA TRP A 19 10.81 4.22 6.58
C TRP A 19 11.92 3.21 6.26
N CYS A 20 11.56 1.97 5.91
CA CYS A 20 12.53 0.97 5.44
C CYS A 20 13.24 1.35 4.14
N TYR A 21 12.78 2.41 3.45
CA TYR A 21 13.40 2.94 2.23
C TYR A 21 14.18 4.24 2.44
N GLU A 22 14.23 4.77 3.67
CA GLU A 22 15.01 5.97 3.94
C GLU A 22 16.50 5.66 4.11
N PRO A 23 17.41 6.37 3.42
CA PRO A 23 18.85 6.06 3.45
C PRO A 23 19.43 5.97 4.85
N ASN A 24 19.06 6.91 5.73
CA ASN A 24 19.56 6.93 7.11
C ASN A 24 19.07 5.71 7.91
N VAL A 25 17.82 5.28 7.69
CA VAL A 25 17.25 4.11 8.36
C VAL A 25 17.94 2.85 7.84
N ILE A 26 18.08 2.68 6.53
CA ILE A 26 18.77 1.51 5.93
C ILE A 26 20.20 1.40 6.45
N LYS A 27 20.95 2.51 6.54
CA LYS A 27 22.30 2.52 7.12
C LYS A 27 22.30 2.04 8.57
N GLN A 28 21.34 2.48 9.38
CA GLN A 28 21.26 2.12 10.80
C GLN A 28 20.89 0.65 11.03
N ILE A 29 20.02 0.08 10.18
CA ILE A 29 19.55 -1.32 10.32
C ILE A 29 20.39 -2.33 9.54
N SER A 30 21.37 -1.88 8.75
CA SER A 30 22.23 -2.77 7.95
C SER A 30 23.61 -2.95 8.57
N SER A 31 24.11 -4.18 8.55
CA SER A 31 25.47 -4.51 8.95
C SER A 31 25.90 -5.82 8.30
N HIS A 32 27.05 -5.82 7.64
CA HIS A 32 27.60 -7.02 7.04
C HIS A 32 27.99 -8.02 8.14
N TYR A 33 27.49 -9.26 8.07
CA TYR A 33 27.63 -10.25 9.15
C TYR A 33 29.09 -10.48 9.62
N LYS A 34 30.07 -10.42 8.70
CA LYS A 34 31.52 -10.45 9.01
C LYS A 34 32.13 -9.09 9.33
N THR A 35 32.21 -8.18 8.34
CA THR A 35 32.94 -6.90 8.46
C THR A 35 32.26 -5.86 9.36
N LYS A 36 31.01 -6.09 9.74
CA LYS A 36 30.16 -5.20 10.56
C LYS A 36 29.86 -3.82 9.94
N GLY A 37 30.39 -3.52 8.75
CA GLY A 37 30.10 -2.27 8.03
C GLY A 37 28.67 -2.23 7.50
N PRO A 38 28.06 -1.02 7.38
CA PRO A 38 26.74 -0.85 6.78
C PRO A 38 26.78 -1.07 5.26
N LEU A 39 25.61 -1.10 4.63
CA LEU A 39 25.51 -1.04 3.17
C LEU A 39 26.11 0.27 2.63
N SER A 40 26.69 0.22 1.43
CA SER A 40 27.19 1.41 0.75
C SER A 40 26.05 2.29 0.22
N ASP A 41 26.35 3.57 -0.03
CA ASP A 41 25.37 4.53 -0.56
C ASP A 41 24.82 4.08 -1.93
N GLU A 42 25.67 3.47 -2.76
CA GLU A 42 25.28 2.90 -4.04
C GLU A 42 24.29 1.74 -3.89
N GLN A 43 24.53 0.84 -2.94
CA GLN A 43 23.62 -0.29 -2.66
C GLN A 43 22.27 0.19 -2.13
N ILE A 44 22.30 1.20 -1.25
CA ILE A 44 21.08 1.82 -0.71
C ILE A 44 20.26 2.46 -1.82
N GLU A 45 20.91 3.18 -2.73
CA GLU A 45 20.21 3.80 -3.85
C GLU A 45 19.62 2.77 -4.82
N SER A 46 20.33 1.64 -5.05
CA SER A 46 19.80 0.51 -5.80
C SER A 46 18.52 -0.06 -5.17
N ILE A 47 18.50 -0.27 -3.85
CA ILE A 47 17.30 -0.73 -3.11
C ILE A 47 16.13 0.25 -3.28
N ARG A 48 16.40 1.56 -3.22
CA ARG A 48 15.36 2.60 -3.40
C ARG A 48 14.77 2.56 -4.82
N ASN A 49 15.61 2.40 -5.83
CA ASN A 49 15.18 2.33 -7.23
C ASN A 49 14.30 1.11 -7.54
N ILE A 50 14.58 -0.04 -6.91
CA ILE A 50 13.78 -1.27 -7.06
C ILE A 50 12.31 -1.06 -6.69
N ARG A 51 12.00 -0.13 -5.78
CA ARG A 51 10.61 0.17 -5.37
C ARG A 51 9.71 0.56 -6.54
N SER A 52 10.26 1.20 -7.57
CA SER A 52 9.53 1.61 -8.77
C SER A 52 9.55 0.57 -9.90
N HIS A 53 10.35 -0.48 -9.76
CA HIS A 53 10.49 -1.52 -10.78
C HIS A 53 9.15 -2.27 -10.97
N MET A 54 8.67 -2.32 -12.22
CA MET A 54 7.40 -2.96 -12.57
C MET A 54 6.18 -2.41 -11.79
N ALA A 55 6.26 -1.20 -11.23
CA ALA A 55 5.22 -0.65 -10.36
C ALA A 55 3.83 -0.63 -11.03
N GLY A 56 3.75 -0.29 -12.32
CA GLY A 56 2.49 -0.30 -13.07
C GLY A 56 1.88 -1.71 -13.20
N PHE A 57 2.69 -2.70 -13.56
CA PHE A 57 2.25 -4.10 -13.64
C PHE A 57 1.82 -4.64 -12.27
N ASN A 58 2.62 -4.38 -11.23
CA ASN A 58 2.34 -4.83 -9.86
C ASN A 58 1.05 -4.20 -9.32
N LEU A 59 0.84 -2.90 -9.55
CA LEU A 59 -0.38 -2.21 -9.16
C LEU A 59 -1.59 -2.74 -9.94
N SER A 60 -1.47 -2.93 -11.25
CA SER A 60 -2.55 -3.49 -12.08
C SER A 60 -2.94 -4.90 -11.62
N ARG A 61 -1.95 -5.75 -11.31
CA ARG A 61 -2.17 -7.08 -10.73
C ARG A 61 -2.90 -7.01 -9.39
N GLN A 62 -2.54 -6.06 -8.53
CA GLN A 62 -3.21 -5.89 -7.24
C GLN A 62 -4.66 -5.40 -7.40
N ILE A 63 -4.91 -4.49 -8.35
CA ILE A 63 -6.26 -4.03 -8.71
C ILE A 63 -7.08 -5.18 -9.29
N TYR A 64 -6.50 -6.00 -10.18
CA TYR A 64 -7.14 -7.18 -10.74
C TYR A 64 -7.64 -8.11 -9.64
N TRP A 65 -6.77 -8.52 -8.71
CA TRP A 65 -7.18 -9.42 -7.63
C TRP A 65 -8.22 -8.79 -6.72
N SER A 66 -8.11 -7.50 -6.42
CA SER A 66 -9.11 -6.77 -5.64
C SER A 66 -10.47 -6.76 -6.34
N ARG A 67 -10.51 -6.49 -7.65
CA ARG A 67 -11.74 -6.50 -8.45
C ARG A 67 -12.30 -7.90 -8.62
N PHE A 68 -11.44 -8.88 -8.79
CA PHE A 68 -11.80 -10.28 -8.94
C PHE A 68 -12.48 -10.82 -7.68
N ASP A 69 -11.91 -10.54 -6.50
CA ASP A 69 -12.52 -10.89 -5.21
C ASP A 69 -13.92 -10.27 -5.08
N LEU A 70 -14.07 -8.97 -5.37
CA LEU A 70 -15.37 -8.31 -5.34
C LEU A 70 -16.38 -8.93 -6.32
N GLU A 71 -15.98 -9.15 -7.58
CA GLU A 71 -16.87 -9.75 -8.59
C GLU A 71 -17.28 -11.17 -8.20
N LEU A 72 -16.38 -11.95 -7.59
CA LEU A 72 -16.68 -13.30 -7.11
C LEU A 72 -17.74 -13.31 -6.00
N HIS A 73 -17.80 -12.27 -5.17
CA HIS A 73 -18.77 -12.14 -4.08
C HIS A 73 -20.05 -11.39 -4.48
N GLU A 74 -20.07 -10.73 -5.64
CA GLU A 74 -21.23 -10.03 -6.20
C GLU A 74 -21.97 -10.90 -7.24
N SER A 75 -21.24 -11.72 -8.00
CA SER A 75 -21.76 -12.50 -9.12
C SER A 75 -22.08 -13.95 -8.73
N THR A 76 -22.98 -14.57 -9.49
CA THR A 76 -23.24 -16.03 -9.44
C THR A 76 -22.48 -16.80 -10.53
N GLU A 77 -21.66 -16.12 -11.34
CA GLU A 77 -20.87 -16.75 -12.39
C GLU A 77 -19.75 -17.63 -11.84
N PHE A 78 -19.46 -18.74 -12.52
CA PHE A 78 -18.31 -19.57 -12.19
C PHE A 78 -17.01 -18.82 -12.48
N TRP A 79 -16.05 -18.91 -11.56
CA TRP A 79 -14.83 -18.10 -11.54
C TRP A 79 -14.01 -18.01 -12.84
N PRO A 80 -13.91 -19.04 -13.72
CA PRO A 80 -13.13 -18.91 -14.95
C PRO A 80 -13.72 -17.88 -15.91
N LYS A 81 -15.05 -17.69 -15.88
CA LYS A 81 -15.72 -16.65 -16.68
C LYS A 81 -15.37 -15.26 -16.19
N ILE A 82 -15.40 -15.06 -14.87
CA ILE A 82 -14.98 -13.80 -14.22
C ILE A 82 -13.52 -13.49 -14.55
N GLN A 83 -12.64 -14.50 -14.47
CA GLN A 83 -11.21 -14.36 -14.75
C GLN A 83 -10.98 -13.88 -16.17
N LYS A 84 -11.56 -14.58 -17.14
CA LYS A 84 -11.46 -14.23 -18.55
C LYS A 84 -12.01 -12.83 -18.83
N LYS A 85 -13.15 -12.46 -18.24
CA LYS A 85 -13.78 -11.13 -18.39
C LYS A 85 -12.86 -10.01 -17.89
N LEU A 86 -12.18 -10.21 -16.77
CA LEU A 86 -11.37 -9.16 -16.13
C LEU A 86 -9.94 -9.08 -16.69
N TRP A 87 -9.40 -10.16 -17.25
CA TRP A 87 -7.98 -10.27 -17.60
C TRP A 87 -7.50 -9.17 -18.55
N ASP A 88 -8.19 -8.99 -19.69
CA ASP A 88 -7.79 -8.06 -20.75
C ASP A 88 -7.76 -6.59 -20.30
N GLY A 89 -8.51 -6.26 -19.25
CA GLY A 89 -8.53 -4.92 -18.66
C GLY A 89 -7.35 -4.62 -17.72
N HIS A 90 -6.61 -5.64 -17.30
CA HIS A 90 -5.58 -5.52 -16.25
C HIS A 90 -4.20 -6.01 -16.66
N PHE A 91 -4.11 -6.94 -17.62
CA PHE A 91 -2.84 -7.53 -18.03
C PHE A 91 -2.59 -7.31 -19.53
N VAL A 92 -1.32 -7.08 -19.86
CA VAL A 92 -0.83 -7.01 -21.25
C VAL A 92 -0.37 -8.37 -21.79
N ILE A 93 -0.32 -9.37 -20.91
CA ILE A 93 0.01 -10.76 -21.25
C ILE A 93 -1.29 -11.53 -21.49
N PRO A 94 -1.30 -12.52 -22.41
CA PRO A 94 -2.49 -13.31 -22.68
C PRO A 94 -2.93 -14.09 -21.44
N HIS A 95 -4.24 -14.29 -21.31
CA HIS A 95 -4.81 -15.19 -20.30
C HIS A 95 -4.44 -16.64 -20.62
N ASP A 96 -3.99 -17.37 -19.60
CA ASP A 96 -3.77 -18.81 -19.69
C ASP A 96 -5.05 -19.55 -19.27
N SER A 97 -5.60 -20.37 -20.16
CA SER A 97 -6.81 -21.15 -19.87
C SER A 97 -6.63 -22.18 -18.76
N ASP A 98 -5.38 -22.59 -18.48
CA ASP A 98 -5.05 -23.54 -17.43
C ASP A 98 -4.74 -22.85 -16.08
N ASP A 99 -4.79 -21.51 -16.03
CA ASP A 99 -4.61 -20.75 -14.80
C ASP A 99 -5.74 -21.07 -13.80
N SER A 100 -5.35 -21.74 -12.72
CA SER A 100 -6.20 -22.14 -11.61
C SER A 100 -5.70 -21.58 -10.29
N GLN A 101 -4.90 -20.51 -10.31
CA GLN A 101 -4.30 -19.88 -9.10
C GLN A 101 -5.35 -19.56 -8.03
N ILE A 102 -6.56 -19.20 -8.44
CA ILE A 102 -7.71 -18.98 -7.55
C ILE A 102 -7.94 -20.17 -6.60
N THR A 103 -7.76 -21.41 -7.05
CA THR A 103 -8.04 -22.59 -6.23
C THR A 103 -7.08 -22.72 -5.03
N ALA A 104 -5.97 -21.98 -5.03
CA ALA A 104 -5.01 -21.89 -3.95
C ALA A 104 -5.17 -20.62 -3.08
N TRP A 105 -6.22 -19.80 -3.30
CA TRP A 105 -6.36 -18.48 -2.68
C TRP A 105 -6.95 -18.53 -1.27
N SER A 106 -6.16 -19.05 -0.34
CA SER A 106 -6.57 -19.29 1.04
C SER A 106 -7.01 -18.04 1.80
N SER A 107 -6.46 -16.85 1.51
CA SER A 107 -6.84 -15.64 2.24
C SER A 107 -8.30 -15.24 1.99
N VAL A 108 -8.81 -15.42 0.77
CA VAL A 108 -10.20 -15.13 0.42
C VAL A 108 -11.13 -16.26 0.85
N PHE A 109 -10.78 -17.52 0.60
CA PHE A 109 -11.70 -18.64 0.82
C PHE A 109 -11.67 -19.24 2.23
N CYS A 110 -10.53 -19.14 2.93
CA CYS A 110 -10.31 -19.81 4.21
C CYS A 110 -10.04 -18.84 5.36
N GLN A 111 -9.95 -17.54 5.08
CA GLN A 111 -9.70 -16.50 6.09
C GLN A 111 -10.72 -15.37 5.91
N ASN A 112 -10.49 -14.24 6.62
CA ASN A 112 -11.45 -13.16 6.72
C ASN A 112 -11.27 -12.08 5.62
N MET A 113 -10.81 -12.46 4.42
CA MET A 113 -10.58 -11.51 3.32
C MET A 113 -11.61 -11.59 2.19
N GLY A 114 -12.64 -12.43 2.31
CA GLY A 114 -13.72 -12.48 1.31
C GLY A 114 -14.39 -11.13 1.13
N ALA A 115 -14.46 -10.65 -0.11
CA ALA A 115 -14.94 -9.32 -0.50
C ALA A 115 -14.17 -8.14 0.13
N ALA A 116 -12.97 -8.38 0.67
CA ALA A 116 -12.18 -7.40 1.40
C ALA A 116 -10.71 -7.33 0.93
N TYR A 117 -10.34 -8.05 -0.13
CA TYR A 117 -8.96 -8.07 -0.62
C TYR A 117 -8.44 -6.69 -1.05
N TYR A 118 -9.34 -5.82 -1.52
CA TYR A 118 -9.02 -4.42 -1.86
C TYR A 118 -8.47 -3.61 -0.68
N GLY A 119 -8.77 -4.02 0.56
CA GLY A 119 -8.35 -3.33 1.79
C GLY A 119 -6.83 -3.19 1.92
N ASP A 120 -6.05 -4.12 1.38
CA ASP A 120 -4.58 -3.99 1.37
C ASP A 120 -4.13 -2.81 0.49
N LEU A 121 -4.71 -2.64 -0.71
CA LEU A 121 -4.38 -1.51 -1.58
C LEU A 121 -4.90 -0.20 -1.00
N TRP A 122 -6.10 -0.22 -0.42
CA TRP A 122 -6.71 0.92 0.23
C TRP A 122 -5.86 1.45 1.41
N SER A 123 -5.41 0.54 2.29
CA SER A 123 -4.53 0.89 3.39
C SER A 123 -3.14 1.36 2.93
N LYS A 124 -2.57 0.77 1.87
CA LYS A 124 -1.33 1.28 1.23
C LYS A 124 -1.48 2.70 0.71
N MET A 125 -2.61 3.02 0.09
CA MET A 125 -2.91 4.37 -0.39
C MET A 125 -2.95 5.37 0.76
N MET A 126 -3.71 5.06 1.83
CA MET A 126 -3.77 5.91 3.03
C MET A 126 -2.38 6.08 3.67
N ALA A 127 -1.63 4.99 3.81
CA ALA A 127 -0.28 5.01 4.38
C ALA A 127 0.69 5.90 3.58
N ALA A 128 0.63 5.85 2.24
CA ALA A 128 1.45 6.71 1.37
C ALA A 128 1.12 8.20 1.56
N ASP A 129 -0.15 8.54 1.72
CA ASP A 129 -0.60 9.93 1.96
C ASP A 129 -0.26 10.43 3.38
N ILE A 130 -0.33 9.54 4.38
CA ILE A 130 0.17 9.84 5.73
C ILE A 130 1.68 10.07 5.70
N TYR A 131 2.42 9.22 4.98
CA TYR A 131 3.86 9.38 4.81
C TYR A 131 4.23 10.67 4.09
N SER A 132 3.44 11.10 3.10
CA SER A 132 3.70 12.37 2.39
C SER A 132 3.69 13.58 3.31
N ALA A 133 2.90 13.56 4.38
CA ALA A 133 2.90 14.64 5.39
C ALA A 133 4.27 14.81 6.08
N PHE A 134 5.06 13.75 6.22
CA PHE A 134 6.45 13.85 6.71
C PHE A 134 7.40 14.37 5.62
N GLN A 135 7.16 14.02 4.36
CA GLN A 135 7.96 14.48 3.22
C GLN A 135 7.72 15.95 2.85
N GLU A 136 6.57 16.50 3.26
CA GLU A 136 6.18 17.90 3.08
C GLU A 136 6.92 18.84 4.06
N ILE A 137 7.56 18.30 5.10
CA ILE A 137 8.30 19.06 6.13
C ILE A 137 9.67 19.50 5.58
N PRO A 138 10.09 20.77 5.77
CA PRO A 138 11.42 21.22 5.39
C PRO A 138 12.54 20.41 6.06
N GLN A 139 13.62 20.16 5.32
CA GLN A 139 14.79 19.46 5.88
C GLN A 139 15.36 20.24 7.07
N GLY A 140 15.57 19.54 8.19
CA GLY A 140 16.11 20.11 9.42
C GLY A 140 15.07 20.70 10.37
N ASP A 141 13.77 20.67 10.03
CA ASP A 141 12.71 21.07 10.96
C ASP A 141 12.28 19.92 11.88
N ASP A 142 13.17 19.58 12.82
CA ASP A 142 12.94 18.51 13.81
C ASP A 142 11.70 18.75 14.68
N GLN A 143 11.31 20.02 14.87
CA GLN A 143 10.15 20.38 15.65
C GLN A 143 8.87 19.98 14.92
N GLN A 144 8.74 20.33 13.63
CA GLN A 144 7.58 19.95 12.83
C GLN A 144 7.48 18.43 12.60
N ILE A 145 8.63 17.74 12.50
CA ILE A 145 8.68 16.26 12.47
C ILE A 145 8.09 15.68 13.76
N LYS A 146 8.50 16.18 14.92
CA LYS A 146 7.97 15.74 16.23
C LYS A 146 6.48 16.00 16.36
N GLU A 147 6.01 17.17 15.94
CA GLU A 147 4.59 17.52 15.97
C GLU A 147 3.75 16.63 15.06
N THR A 148 4.25 16.31 13.87
CA THR A 148 3.57 15.39 12.93
C THR A 148 3.60 13.95 13.45
N ALA A 149 4.70 13.51 14.06
CA ALA A 149 4.79 12.21 14.71
C ALA A 149 3.84 12.08 15.91
N LEU A 150 3.75 13.13 16.74
CA LEU A 150 2.81 13.18 17.86
C LEU A 150 1.37 13.12 17.36
N ARG A 151 1.04 13.88 16.31
CA ARG A 151 -0.29 13.81 15.67
C ARG A 151 -0.59 12.41 15.14
N PHE A 152 0.38 11.71 14.54
CA PHE A 152 0.20 10.33 14.08
C PHE A 152 -0.06 9.37 15.26
N LYS A 153 0.69 9.54 16.36
CA LYS A 153 0.49 8.77 17.59
C LYS A 153 -0.90 9.00 18.17
N ASP A 154 -1.32 10.25 18.30
CA ASP A 154 -2.57 10.63 18.95
C ASP A 154 -3.81 10.27 18.11
N THR A 155 -3.64 10.03 16.80
CA THR A 155 -4.70 9.53 15.92
C THR A 155 -4.60 8.01 15.70
N PHE A 156 -3.72 7.56 14.80
CA PHE A 156 -3.67 6.19 14.31
C PHE A 156 -3.21 5.16 15.36
N LEU A 157 -2.38 5.56 16.31
CA LEU A 157 -1.87 4.64 17.34
C LEU A 157 -2.69 4.66 18.65
N SER A 158 -3.52 5.68 18.87
CA SER A 158 -4.21 5.88 20.15
C SER A 158 -5.73 5.65 20.07
N LEU A 159 -6.38 5.94 18.95
CA LEU A 159 -7.84 5.89 18.85
C LEU A 159 -8.40 4.48 18.65
N GLY A 160 -7.60 3.56 18.12
CA GLY A 160 -8.06 2.21 17.78
C GLY A 160 -9.36 2.24 16.96
N GLY A 161 -10.30 1.37 17.28
CA GLY A 161 -11.63 1.32 16.67
C GLY A 161 -12.70 2.20 17.31
N SER A 162 -12.33 3.17 18.16
CA SER A 162 -13.31 4.06 18.82
C SER A 162 -13.82 5.19 17.91
N VAL A 163 -13.11 5.45 16.81
CA VAL A 163 -13.40 6.49 15.82
C VAL A 163 -13.31 5.86 14.43
N PRO A 164 -14.25 6.13 13.51
CA PRO A 164 -14.18 5.60 12.14
C PRO A 164 -12.87 5.97 11.45
N ALA A 165 -12.27 5.04 10.70
CA ALA A 165 -10.94 5.24 10.10
C ALA A 165 -10.84 6.51 9.22
N GLY A 166 -11.89 6.84 8.45
CA GLY A 166 -11.92 8.06 7.65
C GLY A 166 -11.86 9.34 8.49
N GLU A 167 -12.43 9.33 9.69
CA GLU A 167 -12.35 10.45 10.63
C GLU A 167 -10.98 10.53 11.30
N VAL A 168 -10.38 9.39 11.67
CA VAL A 168 -8.99 9.33 12.14
C VAL A 168 -8.04 9.94 11.09
N PHE A 169 -8.24 9.60 9.82
CA PHE A 169 -7.47 10.14 8.71
C PHE A 169 -7.64 11.66 8.58
N ARG A 170 -8.87 12.17 8.61
CA ARG A 170 -9.14 13.62 8.53
C ARG A 170 -8.52 14.38 9.70
N ARG A 171 -8.54 13.84 10.92
CA ARG A 171 -7.85 14.45 12.08
C ARG A 171 -6.34 14.54 11.88
N PHE A 172 -5.73 13.59 11.17
CA PHE A 172 -4.30 13.61 10.88
C PHE A 172 -3.92 14.49 9.68
N ARG A 173 -4.62 14.34 8.54
CA ARG A 173 -4.29 15.04 7.28
C ARG A 173 -5.03 16.35 7.06
N GLY A 174 -6.14 16.60 7.75
CA GLY A 174 -7.02 17.74 7.53
C GLY A 174 -7.95 17.63 6.31
N ARG A 175 -7.95 16.47 5.63
CA ARG A 175 -8.74 16.20 4.42
C ARG A 175 -8.93 14.71 4.23
N ASP A 176 -9.80 14.32 3.30
CA ASP A 176 -9.98 12.92 2.91
C ASP A 176 -8.75 12.34 2.18
N PRO A 177 -8.58 11.00 2.20
CA PRO A 177 -7.47 10.32 1.54
C PRO A 177 -7.54 10.45 0.02
N ASN A 178 -6.38 10.45 -0.65
CA ASN A 178 -6.32 10.39 -2.10
C ASN A 178 -5.13 9.55 -2.60
N SER A 179 -5.18 9.15 -3.87
CA SER A 179 -4.17 8.28 -4.48
C SER A 179 -2.91 8.99 -4.98
N LYS A 180 -2.84 10.33 -4.91
CA LYS A 180 -1.72 11.08 -5.51
C LYS A 180 -0.37 10.72 -4.90
N ALA A 181 -0.33 10.54 -3.57
CA ALA A 181 0.89 10.18 -2.87
C ALA A 181 1.38 8.78 -3.26
N LEU A 182 0.47 7.79 -3.31
CA LEU A 182 0.78 6.43 -3.75
C LEU A 182 1.32 6.41 -5.19
N LEU A 183 0.64 7.08 -6.12
CA LEU A 183 1.08 7.16 -7.51
C LEU A 183 2.45 7.83 -7.64
N LYS A 184 2.70 8.91 -6.89
CA LYS A 184 4.00 9.59 -6.83
C LYS A 184 5.10 8.65 -6.33
N HIS A 185 4.86 7.90 -5.24
CA HIS A 185 5.83 6.93 -4.69
C HIS A 185 6.13 5.77 -5.64
N LEU A 186 5.16 5.40 -6.48
CA LEU A 186 5.31 4.37 -7.50
C LEU A 186 5.93 4.90 -8.82
N GLY A 187 6.20 6.22 -8.91
CA GLY A 187 6.69 6.84 -10.15
C GLY A 187 5.66 6.89 -11.28
N LEU A 188 4.38 6.70 -10.98
CA LEU A 188 3.29 6.70 -11.94
C LEU A 188 2.71 8.11 -12.08
N LYS A 189 2.71 8.65 -13.30
CA LYS A 189 2.10 9.95 -13.60
C LYS A 189 0.64 9.75 -13.98
N PRO A 190 -0.30 10.58 -13.47
CA PRO A 190 -1.65 10.62 -14.01
C PRO A 190 -1.57 10.92 -15.50
N LYS A 191 -2.19 10.09 -16.34
CA LYS A 191 -2.39 10.46 -17.73
C LYS A 191 -3.46 11.56 -17.73
N GLU A 192 -3.17 12.73 -18.30
CA GLU A 192 -4.22 13.67 -18.65
C GLU A 192 -5.08 12.97 -19.71
N ILE A 193 -6.21 12.41 -19.28
CA ILE A 193 -7.23 11.94 -20.20
C ILE A 193 -7.86 13.21 -20.76
N LYS A 194 -7.41 13.64 -21.95
CA LYS A 194 -8.14 14.65 -22.71
C LYS A 194 -9.55 14.08 -22.93
N ALA A 195 -10.53 14.74 -22.32
CA ALA A 195 -11.94 14.49 -22.54
C ALA A 195 -12.30 14.71 -24.01
#